data_AF-A0A182GNF2-F1
#
_entry.id   AF-A0A182GNF2-F1
#
_cell.length_a   1.000
_cell.length_b   1.000
_cell.length_c   1.000
_cell.angle_alpha   90.00
_cell.angle_beta   90.00
_cell.angle_gamma   90.00
#
_symmetry.space_group_name_H-M   'P 1'
#
loop_
_entity.id
_entity.type
_entity.pdbx_description
1 polymer ?
#
loop_
_entity_poly.entity_id
_entity_poly.type
_entity_poly.pdbx_seq_one_letter_code
_entity_poly.pdbx_strand_id
1 'polypeptide(L)'
;MKNSNTQPVYIAAVGFKNLQKMKFFIVLLALFAMAAARPQEDKYTTKYDSIDTDEILKSDRLFKNYYNCLLDTGACTPEGNELKRVLPDALENNCSKCSENQKTSSTKIIKFLTENKPEEWVALKAKYDPDNKYVQKYVTDADKDGIKL
;
A
#
# COMPACT_ATOMS: atom_id res chain seq x y z
N MET A 1 56.48 -53.53 -19.45
CA MET A 1 55.78 -53.19 -18.20
C MET A 1 55.09 -51.84 -18.38
N LYS A 2 53.78 -51.81 -18.67
CA LYS A 2 52.99 -50.57 -18.65
C LYS A 2 51.91 -50.72 -17.59
N ASN A 3 51.97 -49.79 -16.64
CA ASN A 3 51.22 -49.68 -15.41
C ASN A 3 49.75 -49.35 -15.72
N SER A 4 48.83 -50.23 -15.31
CA SER A 4 47.37 -50.09 -15.51
C SER A 4 46.69 -49.96 -14.15
N ASN A 5 46.77 -48.79 -13.50
CA ASN A 5 45.96 -48.56 -12.29
C ASN A 5 45.64 -47.09 -11.91
N THR A 6 45.66 -46.13 -12.86
CA THR A 6 45.44 -44.70 -12.56
C THR A 6 44.10 -44.12 -13.03
N GLN A 7 43.22 -44.89 -13.69
CA GLN A 7 41.93 -44.38 -14.16
C GLN A 7 40.81 -44.20 -13.10
N PRO A 8 40.63 -45.08 -12.08
CA PRO A 8 39.43 -44.99 -11.24
C PRO A 8 39.46 -43.80 -10.24
N VAL A 9 40.65 -43.40 -9.78
CA VAL A 9 40.81 -42.31 -8.79
C VAL A 9 40.53 -40.93 -9.40
N TYR A 10 40.88 -40.73 -10.68
CA TYR A 10 40.71 -39.44 -11.37
C TYR A 10 39.22 -39.13 -11.63
N ILE A 11 38.43 -40.14 -12.00
CA ILE A 11 36.99 -40.00 -12.27
C ILE A 11 36.22 -39.66 -10.99
N ALA A 12 36.55 -40.29 -9.85
CA ALA A 12 35.92 -40.01 -8.57
C ALA A 12 36.20 -38.57 -8.06
N ALA A 13 37.44 -38.09 -8.20
CA ALA A 13 37.80 -36.72 -7.79
C ALA A 13 37.15 -35.63 -8.67
N VAL A 14 37.02 -35.89 -9.98
CA VAL A 14 36.30 -34.99 -10.91
C VAL A 14 34.80 -35.00 -10.62
N GLY A 15 34.20 -36.16 -10.35
CA GLY A 15 32.80 -36.28 -9.91
C GLY A 15 32.51 -35.55 -8.59
N PHE A 16 33.39 -35.66 -7.61
CA PHE A 16 33.26 -35.00 -6.31
C PHE A 16 33.40 -33.46 -6.42
N LYS A 17 34.36 -32.96 -7.22
CA LYS A 17 34.52 -31.52 -7.51
C LYS A 17 33.31 -30.94 -8.26
N ASN A 18 32.76 -31.67 -9.22
CA ASN A 18 31.56 -31.25 -9.97
C ASN A 18 30.30 -31.26 -9.09
N LEU A 19 30.18 -32.23 -8.16
CA LEU A 19 29.08 -32.28 -7.20
C LEU A 19 29.16 -31.14 -6.17
N GLN A 20 30.36 -30.74 -5.74
CA GLN A 20 30.52 -29.54 -4.89
C GLN A 20 30.15 -28.25 -5.65
N LYS A 21 30.59 -28.08 -6.90
CA LYS A 21 30.22 -26.93 -7.73
C LYS A 21 28.70 -26.85 -7.95
N MET A 22 28.05 -27.97 -8.25
CA MET A 22 26.59 -28.03 -8.45
C MET A 22 25.81 -27.62 -7.19
N LYS A 23 26.27 -28.02 -6.00
CA LYS A 23 25.67 -27.59 -4.72
C LYS A 23 25.82 -26.08 -4.50
N PHE A 24 26.98 -25.49 -4.79
CA PHE A 24 27.17 -24.04 -4.71
C PHE A 24 26.28 -23.28 -5.71
N PHE A 25 26.14 -23.79 -6.94
CA PHE A 25 25.22 -23.22 -7.94
C PHE A 25 23.75 -23.30 -7.49
N ILE A 26 23.32 -24.42 -6.91
CA ILE A 26 21.96 -24.59 -6.39
C ILE A 26 21.70 -23.63 -5.21
N VAL A 27 22.66 -23.49 -4.29
CA VAL A 27 22.54 -22.55 -3.15
C VAL A 27 22.50 -21.10 -3.63
N LEU A 28 23.32 -20.72 -4.61
CA LEU A 28 23.30 -19.38 -5.21
C LEU A 28 21.99 -19.09 -5.96
N LEU A 29 21.47 -20.06 -6.71
CA LEU A 29 20.17 -19.95 -7.40
C LEU A 29 19.02 -19.82 -6.40
N ALA A 30 19.05 -20.57 -5.29
CA ALA A 30 18.04 -20.47 -4.24
C ALA A 30 18.08 -19.10 -3.54
N LEU A 31 19.27 -18.56 -3.26
CA LEU A 31 19.44 -17.21 -2.70
C LEU A 31 18.95 -16.12 -3.68
N PHE A 32 19.21 -16.27 -4.98
CA PHE A 32 18.74 -15.36 -6.01
C PHE A 32 17.21 -15.41 -6.17
N ALA A 33 16.61 -16.60 -6.12
CA ALA A 33 15.15 -16.78 -6.16
C ALA A 33 14.45 -16.13 -4.96
N MET A 34 15.02 -16.23 -3.75
CA MET A 34 14.49 -15.55 -2.56
C MET A 34 14.61 -14.03 -2.64
N ALA A 35 15.67 -13.49 -3.27
CA ALA A 35 15.81 -12.05 -3.48
C ALA A 35 14.84 -11.49 -4.54
N ALA A 36 14.44 -12.31 -5.52
CA ALA A 36 13.45 -11.96 -6.54
C ALA A 36 12.01 -12.09 -6.03
N ALA A 37 11.75 -12.90 -5.00
CA ALA A 37 10.45 -13.07 -4.37
C ALA A 37 10.10 -11.93 -3.39
N ARG A 38 10.34 -10.67 -3.77
CA ARG A 38 9.78 -9.55 -3.00
C ARG A 38 8.27 -9.54 -3.22
N PRO A 39 7.44 -9.53 -2.16
CA PRO A 39 6.01 -9.31 -2.33
C PRO A 39 5.86 -7.97 -3.07
N GLN A 40 5.20 -8.02 -4.22
CA GLN A 40 4.76 -6.81 -4.89
C GLN A 40 3.75 -6.15 -3.95
N GLU A 41 4.10 -5.00 -3.36
CA GLU A 41 3.16 -4.28 -2.50
C GLU A 41 2.02 -3.79 -3.39
N ASP A 42 0.84 -4.39 -3.23
CA ASP A 42 -0.39 -4.00 -3.92
C ASP A 42 -0.85 -2.62 -3.41
N LYS A 43 -0.21 -1.54 -3.88
CA LYS A 43 -0.59 -0.16 -3.57
C LYS A 43 -1.83 0.27 -4.36
N TYR A 44 -2.58 1.23 -3.81
CA TYR A 44 -3.60 1.93 -4.60
C TYR A 44 -2.96 2.72 -5.74
N THR A 45 -3.75 3.01 -6.77
CA THR A 45 -3.26 3.80 -7.90
C THR A 45 -2.84 5.19 -7.44
N THR A 46 -1.70 5.67 -7.93
CA THR A 46 -1.19 7.01 -7.66
C THR A 46 -1.57 8.02 -8.74
N LYS A 47 -2.41 7.62 -9.71
CA LYS A 47 -2.87 8.45 -10.83
C LYS A 47 -3.48 9.78 -10.38
N TYR A 48 -4.08 9.80 -9.19
CA TYR A 48 -4.82 10.94 -8.65
C TYR A 48 -4.11 11.61 -7.46
N ASP A 49 -2.85 11.28 -7.20
CA ASP A 49 -2.11 11.84 -6.05
C ASP A 49 -1.78 13.33 -6.23
N SER A 50 -1.89 13.87 -7.44
CA SER A 50 -1.60 15.26 -7.77
C SER A 50 -2.84 16.16 -7.81
N ILE A 51 -4.01 15.69 -7.37
CA ILE A 51 -5.21 16.53 -7.31
C ILE A 51 -5.02 17.67 -6.30
N ASP A 52 -5.53 18.86 -6.62
CA ASP A 52 -5.48 19.98 -5.70
C ASP A 52 -6.54 19.80 -4.60
N THR A 53 -6.11 19.21 -3.50
CA THR A 53 -6.95 18.97 -2.32
C THR A 53 -7.38 20.29 -1.67
N ASP A 54 -6.56 21.35 -1.73
CA ASP A 54 -6.92 22.66 -1.16
C ASP A 54 -8.05 23.32 -1.94
N GLU A 55 -7.98 23.29 -3.27
CA GLU A 55 -9.01 23.85 -4.13
C GLU A 55 -10.35 23.13 -3.90
N ILE A 56 -10.31 21.79 -3.81
CA ILE A 56 -11.51 20.97 -3.57
C ILE A 56 -12.15 21.33 -2.23
N LEU A 57 -11.36 21.39 -1.14
CA LEU A 57 -11.88 21.65 0.20
C LEU A 57 -12.39 23.08 0.37
N LYS A 58 -11.76 24.07 -0.29
CA LYS A 58 -12.16 25.49 -0.21
C LYS A 58 -13.33 25.85 -1.12
N SER A 59 -13.64 25.03 -2.11
CA SER A 59 -14.75 25.25 -3.04
C SER A 59 -15.98 24.45 -2.63
N ASP A 60 -17.04 25.11 -2.16
CA ASP A 60 -18.29 24.45 -1.80
C ASP A 60 -18.88 23.61 -2.96
N ARG A 61 -18.70 24.06 -4.20
CA ARG A 61 -19.15 23.33 -5.39
C ARG A 61 -18.37 22.03 -5.57
N LEU A 62 -17.04 22.09 -5.52
CA LEU A 62 -16.19 20.91 -5.72
C LEU A 62 -16.35 19.94 -4.55
N PHE A 63 -16.27 20.45 -3.32
CA PHE A 63 -16.51 19.68 -2.11
C PHE A 63 -17.83 18.91 -2.17
N LYS A 64 -18.96 19.59 -2.49
CA LYS A 64 -20.27 18.93 -2.57
C LYS A 64 -20.32 17.84 -3.62
N ASN A 65 -19.62 17.97 -4.75
CA ASN A 65 -19.56 16.91 -5.75
C ASN A 65 -18.89 15.64 -5.18
N TYR A 66 -17.74 15.76 -4.51
CA TYR A 66 -17.07 14.64 -3.87
C TYR A 66 -17.89 14.06 -2.71
N TYR A 67 -18.44 14.93 -1.86
CA TYR A 67 -19.26 14.53 -0.72
C TYR A 67 -20.50 13.73 -1.17
N ASN A 68 -21.26 14.23 -2.15
CA ASN A 68 -22.44 13.54 -2.66
C ASN A 68 -22.07 12.22 -3.34
N CYS A 69 -20.96 12.18 -4.09
CA CYS A 69 -20.43 10.94 -4.65
C CYS A 69 -20.16 9.90 -3.55
N LEU A 70 -19.44 10.29 -2.49
CA LEU A 70 -19.12 9.43 -1.36
C LEU A 70 -20.38 8.98 -0.61
N LEU A 71 -21.45 9.76 -0.60
CA LEU A 71 -22.73 9.40 0.00
C LEU A 71 -23.72 8.67 -0.92
N ASP A 72 -23.35 8.36 -2.16
CA ASP A 72 -24.27 7.75 -3.15
C ASP A 72 -25.48 8.66 -3.51
N THR A 73 -25.35 9.97 -3.34
CA THR A 73 -26.42 10.96 -3.61
C THR A 73 -26.15 11.83 -4.83
N GLY A 74 -25.03 11.61 -5.53
CA GLY A 74 -24.66 12.36 -6.72
C GLY A 74 -23.67 11.62 -7.61
N ALA A 75 -23.40 12.21 -8.79
CA ALA A 75 -22.43 11.69 -9.72
C ALA A 75 -21.01 11.77 -9.17
N CYS A 76 -20.18 10.81 -9.55
CA CYS A 76 -18.77 10.75 -9.17
C CYS A 76 -17.87 11.14 -10.35
N THR A 77 -16.83 11.92 -10.07
CA THR A 77 -15.69 12.05 -11.00
C THR A 77 -14.89 10.74 -11.00
N PRO A 78 -13.97 10.51 -11.97
CA PRO A 78 -13.08 9.36 -11.94
C PRO A 78 -12.28 9.23 -10.63
N GLU A 79 -11.78 10.35 -10.11
CA GLU A 79 -11.04 10.45 -8.84
C GLU A 79 -11.94 10.06 -7.65
N GLY A 80 -13.15 10.63 -7.61
CA GLY A 80 -14.12 10.37 -6.54
C GLY A 80 -14.59 8.92 -6.53
N ASN A 81 -14.77 8.31 -7.70
CA ASN A 81 -15.09 6.89 -7.82
C ASN A 81 -13.97 6.01 -7.28
N GLU A 82 -12.71 6.32 -7.61
CA GLU A 82 -11.58 5.56 -7.11
C GLU A 82 -11.46 5.69 -5.59
N LEU A 83 -11.56 6.91 -5.05
CA LEU A 83 -11.57 7.14 -3.61
C LEU A 83 -12.67 6.33 -2.92
N LYS A 84 -13.91 6.45 -3.39
CA LYS A 84 -15.07 5.71 -2.86
C LYS A 84 -14.86 4.20 -2.88
N ARG A 85 -14.25 3.67 -3.94
CA ARG A 85 -13.99 2.25 -4.11
C ARG A 85 -12.95 1.73 -3.12
N VAL A 86 -11.87 2.48 -2.87
CA VAL A 86 -10.76 2.06 -2.01
C VAL A 86 -10.95 2.42 -0.54
N LEU A 87 -11.79 3.41 -0.23
CA LEU A 87 -11.94 3.95 1.12
C LEU A 87 -12.29 2.90 2.19
N PRO A 88 -13.22 1.94 1.97
CA PRO A 88 -13.48 0.89 2.95
C PRO A 88 -12.26 0.03 3.27
N ASP A 89 -11.53 -0.42 2.24
CA ASP A 89 -10.29 -1.22 2.39
C ASP A 89 -9.19 -0.40 3.07
N ALA A 90 -9.09 0.90 2.76
CA ALA A 90 -8.11 1.79 3.37
C ALA A 90 -8.37 1.97 4.87
N LEU A 91 -9.63 2.13 5.28
CA LEU A 91 -10.02 2.23 6.69
C LEU A 91 -9.73 0.92 7.44
N GLU A 92 -10.12 -0.23 6.87
CA GLU A 92 -9.91 -1.55 7.48
C GLU A 92 -8.42 -1.87 7.66
N ASN A 93 -7.61 -1.56 6.66
CA ASN A 93 -6.19 -1.91 6.61
C ASN A 93 -5.24 -0.75 6.97
N ASN A 94 -5.74 0.28 7.65
CA ASN A 94 -4.96 1.44 8.11
C ASN A 94 -4.09 2.10 7.02
N CYS A 95 -4.66 2.27 5.83
CA CYS A 95 -3.96 2.85 4.68
C CYS A 95 -2.64 2.12 4.31
N SER A 96 -2.48 0.83 4.60
CA SER A 96 -1.23 0.09 4.31
C SER A 96 -0.84 0.11 2.81
N LYS A 97 -1.85 0.24 1.94
CA LYS A 97 -1.71 0.34 0.48
C LYS A 97 -1.66 1.78 -0.03
N CYS A 98 -1.76 2.77 0.84
CA CYS A 98 -1.75 4.18 0.44
C CYS A 98 -0.34 4.66 0.10
N SER A 99 -0.25 5.60 -0.84
CA SER A 99 0.97 6.39 -1.04
C SER A 99 1.16 7.42 0.08
N GLU A 100 2.35 7.99 0.18
CA GLU A 100 2.62 9.06 1.17
C GLU A 100 1.79 10.31 0.89
N ASN A 101 1.51 10.62 -0.37
CA ASN A 101 0.62 11.72 -0.75
C ASN A 101 -0.82 11.44 -0.29
N GLN A 102 -1.31 10.21 -0.47
CA GLN A 102 -2.65 9.82 -0.03
C GLN A 102 -2.81 9.90 1.49
N LYS A 103 -1.79 9.46 2.25
CA LYS A 103 -1.78 9.60 3.72
C LYS A 103 -1.82 11.06 4.14
N THR A 104 -0.94 11.88 3.57
CA THR A 104 -0.86 13.33 3.87
C THR A 104 -2.17 14.04 3.56
N SER A 105 -2.74 13.80 2.37
CA SER A 105 -4.02 14.35 1.96
C SER A 105 -5.17 13.86 2.85
N SER A 106 -5.18 12.60 3.26
CA SER A 106 -6.20 12.04 4.16
C SER A 106 -6.21 12.76 5.50
N THR A 107 -5.04 12.94 6.13
CA THR A 107 -4.92 13.67 7.40
C THR A 107 -5.44 15.11 7.28
N LYS A 108 -5.09 15.80 6.19
CA LYS A 108 -5.59 17.15 5.91
C LYS A 108 -7.10 17.21 5.73
N ILE A 109 -7.68 16.27 4.98
CA ILE A 109 -9.12 16.19 4.74
C ILE A 109 -9.86 15.93 6.04
N ILE A 110 -9.39 14.97 6.85
CA ILE A 110 -10.00 14.66 8.15
C ILE A 110 -10.01 15.91 9.02
N LYS A 111 -8.87 16.58 9.17
CA LYS A 111 -8.78 17.84 9.94
C LYS A 111 -9.75 18.91 9.45
N PHE A 112 -9.79 19.13 8.14
CA PHE A 112 -10.66 20.15 7.57
C PHE A 112 -12.14 19.81 7.84
N LEU A 113 -12.53 18.54 7.69
CA LEU A 113 -13.89 18.07 7.93
C LEU A 113 -14.29 18.20 9.39
N THR A 114 -13.41 17.81 10.33
CA THR A 114 -13.70 17.91 11.77
C THR A 114 -13.84 19.35 12.23
N GLU A 115 -13.02 20.28 11.71
CA GLU A 115 -13.02 21.68 12.11
C GLU A 115 -14.07 22.54 11.38
N ASN A 116 -14.31 22.29 10.08
CA ASN A 116 -15.04 23.23 9.21
C ASN A 116 -16.35 22.67 8.64
N LYS A 117 -16.52 21.33 8.63
CA LYS A 117 -17.69 20.65 8.02
C LYS A 117 -18.20 19.51 8.93
N PRO A 118 -18.54 19.80 10.21
CA PRO A 118 -18.84 18.76 11.20
C PRO A 118 -20.10 17.94 10.85
N GLU A 119 -21.09 18.54 10.18
CA GLU A 119 -22.30 17.82 9.74
C GLU A 119 -21.96 16.80 8.66
N GLU A 120 -21.19 17.20 7.64
CA GLU A 120 -20.73 16.31 6.58
C GLU A 120 -19.78 15.24 7.10
N TRP A 121 -18.94 15.57 8.09
CA TRP A 121 -18.09 14.60 8.78
C TRP A 121 -18.91 13.51 9.46
N VAL A 122 -19.96 13.89 10.20
CA VAL A 122 -20.87 12.93 10.86
C VAL A 122 -21.54 12.03 9.84
N ALA A 123 -22.03 12.57 8.72
CA ALA A 123 -22.68 11.80 7.67
C ALA A 123 -21.72 10.80 7.00
N LEU A 124 -20.49 11.23 6.68
CA LEU A 124 -19.45 10.35 6.11
C LEU A 124 -19.07 9.24 7.09
N LYS A 125 -18.86 9.56 8.38
CA LYS A 125 -18.58 8.55 9.40
C LYS A 125 -19.72 7.56 9.55
N ALA A 126 -20.97 8.00 9.58
CA ALA A 126 -22.11 7.10 9.68
C ALA A 126 -22.15 6.08 8.53
N LYS A 127 -21.61 6.43 7.36
CA LYS A 127 -21.52 5.53 6.21
C LYS A 127 -20.31 4.60 6.24
N TYR A 128 -19.12 5.12 6.56
CA TYR A 128 -17.85 4.40 6.38
C TYR A 128 -17.26 3.85 7.68
N ASP A 129 -17.62 4.43 8.83
CA ASP A 129 -17.17 4.03 10.16
C ASP A 129 -18.29 4.16 11.21
N PRO A 130 -19.42 3.44 11.06
CA PRO A 130 -20.58 3.57 11.94
C PRO A 130 -20.28 3.19 13.40
N ASP A 131 -19.32 2.30 13.61
CA ASP A 131 -18.89 1.83 14.93
C ASP A 131 -17.75 2.67 15.53
N ASN A 132 -17.29 3.72 14.81
CA ASN A 132 -16.19 4.60 15.20
C ASN A 132 -14.87 3.84 15.51
N LYS A 133 -14.61 2.75 14.77
CA LYS A 133 -13.46 1.85 14.93
C LYS A 133 -12.20 2.42 14.29
N TYR A 134 -12.33 3.11 13.16
CA TYR A 134 -11.20 3.49 12.30
C TYR A 134 -10.73 4.91 12.58
N VAL A 135 -11.67 5.86 12.75
CA VAL A 135 -11.35 7.28 12.98
C VAL A 135 -10.47 7.47 14.20
N GLN A 136 -10.76 6.77 15.31
CA GLN A 136 -9.96 6.88 16.53
C GLN A 136 -8.51 6.43 16.32
N LYS A 137 -8.30 5.41 15.49
CA LYS A 137 -6.97 4.90 15.15
C LYS A 137 -6.20 5.92 14.30
N TYR A 138 -6.85 6.53 13.32
CA TYR A 138 -6.25 7.59 12.51
C TYR A 138 -5.88 8.83 13.32
N VAL A 139 -6.72 9.26 14.26
CA VAL A 139 -6.38 10.36 15.19
C VAL A 139 -5.15 10.01 16.02
N THR A 140 -5.11 8.79 16.58
CA THR A 140 -3.97 8.34 17.38
C THR A 140 -2.68 8.26 16.56
N ASP A 141 -2.75 7.78 15.31
CA ASP A 141 -1.58 7.67 14.44
C ASP A 141 -1.11 9.06 13.97
N ALA A 142 -2.04 9.97 13.63
CA ALA A 142 -1.71 11.36 13.32
C ALA A 142 -1.04 12.07 14.51
N ASP A 143 -1.53 11.85 15.74
CA ASP A 143 -0.93 12.42 16.96
C ASP A 143 0.51 11.94 17.18
N LYS A 144 0.81 10.65 16.90
CA LYS A 144 2.18 10.11 16.97
C LYS A 144 3.12 10.78 15.96
N ASP A 145 2.57 11.15 14.80
CA ASP A 145 3.30 11.86 13.75
C ASP A 145 3.36 13.38 13.99
N GLY A 146 2.87 13.85 15.16
CA GLY A 146 2.87 15.26 15.54
C GLY A 146 1.77 16.09 14.88
N ILE A 147 0.78 15.44 14.26
CA ILE A 147 -0.33 16.07 13.57
C ILE A 147 -1.58 16.01 14.46
N LYS A 148 -1.96 17.16 15.03
CA LYS A 148 -3.20 17.28 15.82
C LYS A 148 -4.43 17.37 14.91
N LEU A 149 -5.33 16.40 15.07
CA LEU A 149 -6.63 16.28 14.38
C LEU A 149 -7.82 16.67 15.26
#